data_AF-A0A916HCH4-F1
#
_entry.id   AF-A0A916HCH4-F1
#
_cell.length_a   1.000
_cell.length_b   1.000
_cell.length_c   1.000
_cell.angle_alpha   90.00
_cell.angle_beta   90.00
_cell.angle_gamma   90.00
#
_symmetry.space_group_name_H-M   'P 1'
#
loop_
_entity.id
_entity.type
_entity.pdbx_description
1 polymer ?
#
loop_
_entity_poly.entity_id
_entity_poly.type
_entity_poly.pdbx_seq_one_letter_code
_entity_poly.pdbx_strand_id
1 'polypeptide(L)'
;MPPPASPIRRTLAPAIAASVFAVACAAPEKQPDVPSQDTIACQLNGQRMVIRFLPDEVRFLTPEGERVTLQKVPASSGVRYTNGLVEIRGGGGTPTMPEGLHYVRDGNAWPLRDCVPLMVPAPAK
;
A
#
# COMPACT_ATOMS: atom_id res chain seq x y z
N MET A 1 -85.35 -25.99 -15.33
CA MET A 1 -84.56 -26.11 -14.08
C MET A 1 -83.38 -27.02 -14.37
N PRO A 2 -82.12 -26.61 -14.17
CA PRO A 2 -81.60 -25.71 -13.11
C PRO A 2 -80.87 -24.42 -13.60
N PRO A 3 -80.73 -23.39 -12.74
CA PRO A 3 -79.53 -22.53 -12.60
C PRO A 3 -78.76 -22.94 -11.29
N PRO A 4 -77.64 -22.31 -10.83
CA PRO A 4 -77.04 -21.05 -11.22
C PRO A 4 -75.49 -21.07 -11.36
N ALA A 5 -74.98 -19.85 -11.51
CA ALA A 5 -73.68 -19.37 -11.94
C ALA A 5 -72.48 -19.52 -10.96
N SER A 6 -71.30 -19.36 -11.58
CA SER A 6 -70.03 -18.77 -11.07
C SER A 6 -69.14 -19.61 -10.13
N PRO A 7 -67.80 -19.36 -10.07
CA PRO A 7 -67.11 -18.11 -10.46
C PRO A 7 -65.88 -18.22 -11.38
N ILE A 8 -65.64 -17.06 -12.00
CA ILE A 8 -64.44 -16.55 -12.64
C ILE A 8 -63.15 -16.98 -11.91
N ARG A 9 -62.30 -17.78 -12.58
CA ARG A 9 -60.90 -17.95 -12.18
C ARG A 9 -60.04 -16.93 -12.92
N ARG A 10 -59.62 -15.93 -12.15
CA ARG A 10 -58.51 -15.02 -12.47
C ARG A 10 -57.23 -15.84 -12.52
N THR A 11 -56.52 -15.79 -13.64
CA THR A 11 -55.08 -16.06 -13.65
C THR A 11 -54.39 -14.87 -14.26
N LEU A 12 -53.88 -14.01 -13.37
CA LEU A 12 -52.86 -13.02 -13.67
C LEU A 12 -51.62 -13.77 -14.20
N ALA A 13 -51.06 -13.35 -15.31
CA ALA A 13 -49.66 -13.62 -15.63
C ALA A 13 -49.05 -12.32 -16.19
N PRO A 14 -48.09 -11.70 -15.48
CA PRO A 14 -47.50 -10.42 -15.87
C PRO A 14 -46.48 -10.64 -16.99
N ALA A 15 -46.56 -9.85 -18.06
CA ALA A 15 -45.51 -9.78 -19.06
C ALA A 15 -44.28 -9.09 -18.45
N ILE A 16 -43.33 -9.94 -18.07
CA ILE A 16 -41.91 -9.78 -17.80
C ILE A 16 -41.37 -8.36 -18.04
N ALA A 17 -40.91 -7.76 -16.94
CA ALA A 17 -40.07 -6.56 -16.91
C ALA A 17 -38.74 -6.81 -17.63
N ALA A 18 -38.45 -6.02 -18.66
CA ALA A 18 -37.13 -5.93 -19.27
C ALA A 18 -36.32 -4.84 -18.58
N SER A 19 -35.60 -5.23 -17.54
CA SER A 19 -34.55 -4.46 -16.89
C SER A 19 -33.34 -4.33 -17.80
N VAL A 20 -33.03 -3.12 -18.26
CA VAL A 20 -31.70 -2.77 -18.78
C VAL A 20 -31.07 -1.80 -17.78
N PHE A 21 -30.45 -2.35 -16.73
CA PHE A 21 -29.49 -1.59 -15.93
C PHE A 21 -28.21 -1.47 -16.77
N ALA A 22 -28.09 -0.37 -17.50
CA ALA A 22 -26.82 0.08 -18.03
C ALA A 22 -25.96 0.55 -16.86
N VAL A 23 -25.29 -0.39 -16.18
CA VAL A 23 -24.18 -0.06 -15.29
C VAL A 23 -23.06 0.41 -16.19
N ALA A 24 -22.94 1.73 -16.34
CA ALA A 24 -21.80 2.35 -16.97
C ALA A 24 -20.55 1.97 -16.16
N CYS A 25 -19.77 1.02 -16.68
CA CYS A 25 -18.39 0.83 -16.28
C CYS A 25 -17.60 2.05 -16.76
N ALA A 26 -17.69 3.16 -16.03
CA ALA A 26 -16.72 4.24 -16.17
C ALA A 26 -15.38 3.69 -15.68
N ALA A 27 -14.36 3.71 -16.55
CA ALA A 27 -12.99 3.44 -16.13
C ALA A 27 -12.61 4.46 -15.05
N PRO A 28 -12.09 4.04 -13.89
CA PRO A 28 -11.64 4.97 -12.87
C PRO A 28 -10.64 5.95 -13.49
N GLU A 29 -10.90 7.25 -13.38
CA GLU A 29 -9.95 8.27 -13.83
C GLU A 29 -8.61 8.06 -13.12
N LYS A 30 -7.53 8.01 -13.90
CA LYS A 30 -6.19 7.78 -13.37
C LYS A 30 -5.79 9.00 -12.53
N GLN A 31 -5.75 8.82 -11.22
CA GLN A 31 -5.27 9.84 -10.30
C GLN A 31 -3.80 10.17 -10.62
N PRO A 32 -3.38 11.44 -10.51
CA PRO A 32 -1.98 11.80 -10.68
C PRO A 32 -1.13 11.17 -9.58
N ASP A 33 0.07 10.70 -9.92
CA ASP A 33 1.01 10.18 -8.94
C ASP A 33 1.71 11.34 -8.21
N VAL A 34 1.83 11.22 -6.88
CA VAL A 34 2.47 12.18 -5.99
C VAL A 34 3.58 11.50 -5.16
N PRO A 35 4.59 12.26 -4.68
CA PRO A 35 5.57 11.72 -3.76
C PRO A 35 4.96 11.22 -2.47
N SER A 36 5.24 9.96 -2.11
CA SER A 36 4.93 9.43 -0.79
C SER A 36 5.65 10.23 0.30
N GLN A 37 4.95 10.47 1.40
CA GLN A 37 5.47 11.23 2.55
C GLN A 37 6.26 10.35 3.53
N ASP A 38 6.17 9.03 3.41
CA ASP A 38 6.68 8.06 4.36
C ASP A 38 7.44 6.91 3.70
N THR A 39 7.39 6.79 2.37
CA THR A 39 7.98 5.68 1.63
C THR A 39 9.02 6.15 0.62
N ILE A 40 10.19 5.54 0.64
CA ILE A 40 11.30 5.79 -0.29
C ILE A 40 11.73 4.48 -0.98
N ALA A 41 12.35 4.62 -2.14
CA ALA A 41 13.10 3.57 -2.81
C ALA A 41 14.57 3.93 -2.81
N CYS A 42 15.41 3.02 -2.30
CA CYS A 42 16.87 3.15 -2.28
C CYS A 42 17.52 2.00 -3.05
N GLN A 43 18.80 2.14 -3.35
CA GLN A 43 19.66 1.11 -3.90
C GLN A 43 20.53 0.50 -2.80
N LEU A 44 20.40 -0.80 -2.59
CA LEU A 44 21.28 -1.63 -1.76
C LEU A 44 22.12 -2.51 -2.69
N ASN A 45 23.42 -2.24 -2.79
CA ASN A 45 24.33 -2.98 -3.69
C ASN A 45 23.82 -3.07 -5.15
N GLY A 46 23.20 -2.00 -5.65
CA GLY A 46 22.63 -1.92 -7.00
C GLY A 46 21.24 -2.54 -7.17
N GLN A 47 20.69 -3.16 -6.12
CA GLN A 47 19.34 -3.70 -6.09
C GLN A 47 18.37 -2.74 -5.40
N ARG A 48 17.13 -2.72 -5.89
CA ARG A 48 16.10 -1.84 -5.35
C ARG A 48 15.56 -2.35 -4.01
N MET A 49 15.54 -1.47 -3.01
CA MET A 49 14.95 -1.70 -1.70
C MET A 49 13.90 -0.62 -1.41
N VAL A 50 12.67 -1.01 -1.08
CA VAL A 50 11.58 -0.07 -0.76
C VAL A 50 11.41 -0.03 0.75
N ILE A 51 11.48 1.17 1.33
CA ILE A 51 11.49 1.41 2.76
C ILE A 51 10.36 2.37 3.11
N ARG A 52 9.53 1.97 4.08
CA ARG A 52 8.46 2.78 4.66
C ARG A 52 8.80 3.11 6.10
N PHE A 53 8.84 4.38 6.43
CA PHE A 53 9.08 4.90 7.77
C PHE A 53 7.76 5.21 8.46
N LEU A 54 7.55 4.60 9.61
CA LEU A 54 6.47 4.92 10.54
C LEU A 54 7.09 5.60 11.78
N PRO A 55 6.29 6.21 12.67
CA PRO A 55 6.82 6.96 13.81
C PRO A 55 7.83 6.18 14.68
N ASP A 56 7.51 4.90 14.93
CA ASP A 56 8.26 4.02 15.85
C ASP A 56 8.80 2.76 15.16
N GLU A 57 8.53 2.55 13.87
CA GLU A 57 9.00 1.38 13.15
C GLU A 57 9.36 1.68 11.69
N VAL A 58 10.15 0.80 11.09
CA VAL A 58 10.48 0.83 9.67
C VAL A 58 10.14 -0.50 9.05
N ARG A 59 9.49 -0.46 7.89
CA ARG A 59 9.08 -1.64 7.15
C ARG A 59 9.68 -1.60 5.76
N PHE A 60 10.32 -2.67 5.34
CA PHE A 60 10.92 -2.72 4.01
C PHE A 60 10.82 -4.11 3.39
N LEU A 61 11.05 -4.14 2.08
CA LEU A 61 11.21 -5.37 1.31
C LEU A 61 12.68 -5.52 0.97
N THR A 62 13.29 -6.65 1.33
CA THR A 62 14.67 -6.95 0.89
C THR A 62 14.69 -7.22 -0.62
N PRO A 63 15.87 -7.15 -1.26
CA PRO A 63 16.02 -7.55 -2.66
C PRO A 63 15.54 -8.99 -2.96
N GLU A 64 15.58 -9.87 -1.96
CA GLU A 64 15.12 -11.25 -2.03
C GLU A 64 13.60 -11.39 -1.87
N GLY A 65 12.88 -10.29 -1.63
CA GLY A 65 11.43 -10.27 -1.45
C GLY A 65 10.96 -10.53 -0.02
N GLU A 66 11.86 -10.58 0.96
CA GLU A 66 11.52 -10.74 2.37
C GLU A 66 10.91 -9.45 2.92
N ARG A 67 9.78 -9.57 3.64
CA ARG A 67 9.19 -8.43 4.37
C ARG A 67 9.82 -8.33 5.74
N VAL A 68 10.45 -7.20 6.04
CA VAL A 68 11.12 -6.98 7.32
C VAL A 68 10.52 -5.77 8.02
N THR A 69 10.29 -5.92 9.32
CA THR A 69 9.86 -4.85 10.22
C THR A 69 10.93 -4.64 11.29
N LEU A 70 11.33 -3.39 11.49
CA LEU A 70 12.32 -2.96 12.49
C LEU A 70 11.68 -2.00 13.46
N GLN A 71 12.03 -2.12 14.73
CA GLN A 71 11.56 -1.19 15.77
C GLN A 71 12.62 -0.11 15.99
N LYS A 72 12.15 1.12 16.21
CA LYS A 72 13.03 2.24 16.57
C LYS A 72 13.61 1.98 17.95
N VAL A 73 14.91 2.17 18.09
CA VAL A 73 15.63 2.00 19.35
C VAL A 73 16.49 3.21 19.65
N PRO A 74 16.80 3.49 20.93
CA PRO A 74 17.73 4.55 21.30
C PRO A 74 19.09 4.36 20.63
N ALA A 75 19.69 5.47 20.19
CA ALA A 75 21.01 5.51 19.59
C ALA A 75 21.80 6.69 20.14
N SER A 76 23.13 6.55 20.21
CA SER A 76 24.03 7.63 20.63
C SER A 76 23.98 8.85 19.70
N SER A 77 23.60 8.65 18.45
CA SER A 77 23.45 9.70 17.44
C SER A 77 22.52 9.21 16.31
N GLY A 78 21.73 10.14 15.75
CA GLY A 78 20.86 9.84 14.60
C GLY A 78 19.67 8.94 14.97
N VAL A 79 19.24 8.14 14.00
CA VAL A 79 18.14 7.18 14.16
C VAL A 79 18.62 5.76 13.94
N ARG A 80 18.07 4.84 14.74
CA ARG A 80 18.39 3.42 14.69
C ARG A 80 17.12 2.62 14.73
N TYR A 81 16.96 1.71 13.77
CA TYR A 81 15.86 0.76 13.72
C TYR A 81 16.43 -0.65 13.65
N THR A 82 15.96 -1.58 14.47
CA THR A 82 16.44 -2.97 14.45
C THR A 82 15.37 -3.95 14.95
N ASN A 83 15.52 -5.21 14.56
CA ASN A 83 14.80 -6.36 15.14
C ASN A 83 15.76 -7.40 15.77
N GLY A 84 17.03 -7.03 15.97
CA GLY A 84 18.08 -7.91 16.49
C GLY A 84 18.85 -8.71 15.43
N LEU A 85 18.30 -8.91 14.22
CA LEU A 85 18.98 -9.61 13.12
C LEU A 85 19.54 -8.64 12.08
N VAL A 86 18.73 -7.62 11.78
CA VAL A 86 19.08 -6.57 10.84
C VAL A 86 18.83 -5.21 11.46
N GLU A 87 19.45 -4.20 10.85
CA GLU A 87 19.39 -2.85 11.35
C GLU A 87 19.46 -1.83 10.20
N ILE A 88 18.74 -0.73 10.36
CA ILE A 88 18.89 0.48 9.55
C ILE A 88 19.40 1.59 10.47
N ARG A 89 20.54 2.17 10.13
CA ARG A 89 21.15 3.34 10.78
C ARG A 89 21.05 4.54 9.86
N GLY A 90 20.85 5.73 10.41
CA GLY A 90 20.75 6.96 9.61
C GLY A 90 21.15 8.22 10.35
N GLY A 91 21.65 9.20 9.60
CA GLY A 91 22.05 10.52 10.07
C GLY A 91 20.89 11.52 10.07
N GLY A 92 19.79 11.23 10.77
CA GLY A 92 18.64 12.16 10.83
C GLY A 92 18.01 12.48 9.45
N GLY A 93 17.20 13.53 9.40
CA GLY A 93 16.45 13.94 8.21
C GLY A 93 14.95 13.61 8.27
N THR A 94 14.22 13.91 7.18
CA THR A 94 12.81 13.52 7.05
C THR A 94 12.71 12.11 6.48
N PRO A 95 11.59 11.38 6.69
CA PRO A 95 11.34 10.09 6.06
C PRO A 95 11.59 10.02 4.55
N THR A 96 11.39 11.13 3.84
CA THR A 96 11.51 11.27 2.39
C THR A 96 12.88 11.73 1.91
N MET A 97 13.70 12.26 2.80
CA MET A 97 15.09 12.69 2.53
C MET A 97 15.99 12.28 3.70
N PRO A 98 16.15 10.97 3.95
CA PRO A 98 17.01 10.52 5.03
C PRO A 98 18.47 10.58 4.60
N GLU A 99 19.32 11.11 5.47
CA GLU A 99 20.74 11.26 5.19
C GLU A 99 21.54 10.07 5.72
N GLY A 100 22.54 9.62 4.96
CA GLY A 100 23.52 8.64 5.42
C GLY A 100 22.93 7.31 5.88
N LEU A 101 21.87 6.81 5.22
CA LEU A 101 21.26 5.54 5.57
C LEU A 101 22.21 4.36 5.30
N HIS A 102 22.33 3.46 6.27
CA HIS A 102 23.09 2.22 6.18
C HIS A 102 22.21 1.05 6.58
N TYR A 103 22.20 0.01 5.75
CA TYR A 103 21.65 -1.30 6.07
C TYR A 103 22.74 -2.16 6.70
N VAL A 104 22.43 -2.79 7.84
CA VAL A 104 23.37 -3.62 8.58
C VAL A 104 22.78 -5.02 8.77
N ARG A 105 23.53 -6.05 8.39
CA ARG A 105 23.19 -7.46 8.61
C ARG A 105 24.48 -8.23 8.86
N ASP A 106 24.47 -9.14 9.83
CA ASP A 106 25.62 -10.00 10.17
C ASP A 106 26.91 -9.21 10.45
N GLY A 107 26.79 -8.04 11.08
CA GLY A 107 27.91 -7.14 11.38
C GLY A 107 28.45 -6.33 10.19
N ASN A 108 27.99 -6.60 8.97
CA ASN A 108 28.36 -5.86 7.77
C ASN A 108 27.39 -4.70 7.55
N ALA A 109 27.94 -3.53 7.19
CA ALA A 109 27.17 -2.32 6.92
C ALA A 109 27.33 -1.92 5.45
N TRP A 110 26.20 -1.73 4.76
CA TRP A 110 26.16 -1.27 3.37
C TRP A 110 25.40 0.06 3.27
N PRO A 111 25.93 1.06 2.55
CA PRO A 111 25.22 2.31 2.36
C PRO A 111 24.01 2.11 1.44
N LEU A 112 22.89 2.72 1.81
CA LEU A 112 21.73 2.86 0.94
C LEU A 112 21.92 4.10 0.06
N ARG A 113 21.93 3.91 -1.26
CA ARG A 113 22.24 4.95 -2.25
C ARG A 113 20.99 5.35 -3.03
N ASP A 114 21.05 6.52 -3.67
CA ASP A 114 20.04 6.99 -4.62
C ASP A 114 18.59 6.91 -4.07
N CYS A 115 18.44 7.22 -2.79
CA CYS A 115 17.16 7.17 -2.10
C CYS A 115 16.24 8.30 -2.59
N VAL A 116 15.09 7.92 -3.15
CA VAL A 116 14.07 8.87 -3.64
C VAL A 116 12.69 8.51 -3.12
N PRO A 117 11.79 9.49 -2.88
CA PRO A 117 10.40 9.22 -2.53
C PRO A 117 9.71 8.32 -3.57
N LEU A 118 8.92 7.36 -3.09
CA LEU A 118 8.14 6.49 -3.97
C LEU A 118 6.94 7.27 -4.51
N MET A 119 6.71 7.24 -5.83
CA MET A 119 5.52 7.83 -6.43
C MET A 119 4.30 6.94 -6.15
N VAL A 120 3.24 7.51 -5.58
CA VAL A 120 1.99 6.82 -5.24
C VAL A 120 0.79 7.62 -5.77
N PRO A 121 -0.34 6.98 -6.12
CA PRO A 121 -1.53 7.70 -6.55
C PRO A 121 -1.97 8.73 -5.50
N ALA A 122 -2.36 9.92 -5.95
CA ALA A 122 -2.90 10.95 -5.05
C ALA A 122 -4.11 10.41 -4.28
N PRO A 123 -4.27 10.76 -2.99
CA PRO A 123 -5.43 10.32 -2.22
C PRO A 123 -6.74 10.78 -2.90
N ALA A 124 -7.74 9.90 -2.92
CA ALA A 124 -9.08 10.26 -3.35
C ALA A 124 -9.62 11.39 -2.45
N LYS A 125 -10.14 12.45 -3.06
CA LYS A 125 -10.70 13.61 -2.38
C LYS A 125 -12.09 13.31 -1.81
#